data_AF-A0A7V5VXG5-F1
#
_entry.id   AF-A0A7V5VXG5-F1
#
_cell.length_a   1.000
_cell.length_b   1.000
_cell.length_c   1.000
_cell.angle_alpha   90.00
_cell.angle_beta   90.00
_cell.angle_gamma   90.00
#
_symmetry.space_group_name_H-M   'P 1'
#
loop_
_entity.id
_entity.type
_entity.pdbx_description
1 polymer ?
#
loop_
_entity_poly.entity_id
_entity_poly.type
_entity_poly.pdbx_seq_one_letter_code
_entity_poly.pdbx_strand_id
1 'polypeptide(L)'
;MNIFKQIVLIALIIAINISLYGQSKIIIEGAQIYSTFKFIDANGNYLSNEYLGKFTNAYNIGYSYKFDFGLFVRPAIGMRNTGAEMV
;
A
#
# COMPACT_ATOMS: atom_id res chain seq x y z
N MET A 1 0.23 -14.13 50.43
CA MET A 1 0.55 -13.41 49.17
C MET A 1 0.20 -11.95 49.39
N ASN A 2 1.16 -11.02 49.36
CA ASN A 2 0.93 -9.62 49.75
C ASN A 2 -0.12 -8.94 48.85
N ILE A 3 -1.14 -8.33 49.44
CA ILE A 3 -2.18 -7.52 48.76
C ILE A 3 -1.56 -6.56 47.74
N PHE A 4 -0.43 -5.95 48.10
CA PHE A 4 0.31 -5.04 47.23
C PHE A 4 0.73 -5.68 45.90
N LYS A 5 1.21 -6.93 45.93
CA LYS A 5 1.59 -7.68 44.72
C LYS A 5 0.37 -7.99 43.84
N GLN A 6 -0.80 -8.23 44.44
CA GLN A 6 -2.04 -8.48 43.72
C GLN A 6 -2.56 -7.21 43.03
N ILE A 7 -2.50 -6.05 43.70
CA ILE A 7 -2.88 -4.76 43.13
C ILE A 7 -1.98 -4.41 41.93
N VAL A 8 -0.67 -4.59 42.09
CA VAL A 8 0.30 -4.37 41.00
C VAL A 8 0.05 -5.30 39.81
N LEU A 9 -0.25 -6.58 40.07
CA LEU A 9 -0.57 -7.54 39.01
C LEU A 9 -1.85 -7.16 38.25
N ILE A 10 -2.90 -6.74 38.96
CA ILE A 10 -4.16 -6.29 38.36
C ILE A 10 -3.95 -5.03 37.52
N ALA A 11 -3.20 -4.05 38.04
CA ALA A 11 -2.85 -2.84 37.30
C ALA A 11 -2.06 -3.14 36.02
N LEU A 12 -1.13 -4.10 36.08
CA LEU A 12 -0.38 -4.56 34.92
C LEU A 12 -1.31 -5.18 33.86
N ILE A 13 -2.22 -6.06 34.27
CA ILE A 13 -3.18 -6.72 33.36
C ILE A 13 -4.07 -5.69 32.64
N ILE A 14 -4.53 -4.66 33.33
CA ILE A 14 -5.33 -3.58 32.74
C ILE A 14 -4.50 -2.77 31.74
N ALA A 15 -3.24 -2.47 32.06
CA ALA A 15 -2.36 -1.69 31.18
C ALA A 15 -2.05 -2.40 29.84
N ILE A 16 -1.94 -3.74 29.82
CA ILE A 16 -1.62 -4.49 28.59
C ILE A 16 -2.76 -4.42 27.56
N ASN A 17 -4.01 -4.24 28.01
CA ASN A 17 -5.19 -4.17 27.15
C ASN A 17 -5.33 -2.84 26.39
N ILE A 18 -4.56 -1.81 26.73
CA ILE A 18 -4.65 -0.48 26.09
C ILE A 18 -4.01 -0.50 24.67
N SER A 19 -3.30 -1.57 24.32
CA SER A 19 -2.49 -1.67 23.10
C SER A 19 -3.25 -2.12 21.84
N LEU A 20 -4.56 -2.39 21.92
CA LEU A 20 -5.33 -3.04 20.84
C LEU A 20 -6.14 -2.09 19.94
N TYR A 21 -6.13 -0.78 20.21
CA TYR A 21 -6.72 0.20 19.31
C TYR A 21 -5.93 0.22 18.01
N GLY A 22 -6.56 -0.15 16.90
CA GLY A 22 -5.93 -0.25 15.60
C GLY A 22 -5.30 1.09 15.22
N GLN A 23 -3.97 1.17 15.32
CA GLN A 23 -3.24 2.42 15.21
C GLN A 23 -3.48 3.05 13.84
N SER A 24 -3.97 4.28 13.86
CA SER A 24 -4.14 5.03 12.63
C SER A 24 -2.77 5.33 12.02
N LYS A 25 -2.63 5.20 10.70
CA LYS A 25 -1.35 5.38 10.02
C LYS A 25 -1.49 6.24 8.78
N ILE A 26 -0.50 7.10 8.57
CA ILE A 26 -0.28 7.78 7.30
C ILE A 26 0.42 6.79 6.37
N ILE A 27 -0.06 6.69 5.15
CA ILE A 27 0.43 5.79 4.12
C ILE A 27 0.99 6.64 2.98
N ILE A 28 2.21 6.35 2.56
CA ILE A 28 2.86 6.95 1.40
C ILE A 28 3.26 5.79 0.50
N GLU A 29 2.70 5.74 -0.70
CA GLU A 29 2.94 4.70 -1.69
C GLU A 29 3.53 5.33 -2.95
N GLY A 30 4.60 4.75 -3.48
CA GLY A 30 5.20 5.11 -4.76
C GLY A 30 5.42 3.84 -5.57
N ALA A 31 5.10 3.88 -6.85
CA ALA A 31 5.28 2.76 -7.77
C ALA A 31 5.84 3.24 -9.11
N GLN A 32 6.72 2.43 -9.68
CA GLN A 32 7.22 2.59 -11.04
C GLN A 32 7.08 1.26 -11.76
N ILE A 33 6.50 1.29 -12.95
CA ILE A 33 6.25 0.12 -13.78
C ILE A 33 6.87 0.40 -15.15
N TYR A 34 7.71 -0.53 -15.62
CA TYR A 34 8.21 -0.53 -16.99
C TYR A 34 7.47 -1.59 -17.80
N SER A 35 6.95 -1.20 -18.97
CA SER A 35 6.21 -2.09 -19.86
C SER A 35 6.70 -1.94 -21.30
N THR A 36 6.78 -3.04 -22.05
CA THR A 36 7.19 -3.05 -23.45
C THR A 36 6.45 -4.15 -24.19
N PHE A 37 6.30 -3.98 -25.50
CA PHE A 37 5.64 -4.94 -26.38
C PHE A 37 6.63 -5.33 -27.49
N LYS A 38 6.58 -6.62 -27.87
CA LYS A 38 7.38 -7.16 -28.97
C LYS A 38 6.44 -7.75 -30.01
N PHE A 39 6.59 -7.30 -31.26
CA PHE A 39 5.80 -7.77 -32.38
C PHE A 39 6.69 -8.52 -33.38
N ILE A 40 6.18 -9.65 -33.88
CA ILE A 40 6.82 -10.49 -34.88
C ILE A 40 5.77 -10.76 -35.98
N ASP A 41 6.13 -10.59 -37.24
CA ASP A 41 5.24 -10.91 -38.36
C ASP A 41 5.15 -12.44 -38.59
N ALA A 42 4.26 -12.86 -39.49
CA ALA A 42 4.10 -14.27 -39.84
C ALA A 42 5.35 -14.91 -40.48
N ASN A 43 6.29 -14.09 -40.94
CA ASN A 43 7.55 -14.49 -41.57
C ASN A 43 8.74 -14.46 -40.58
N GLY A 44 8.52 -14.14 -39.31
CA GLY A 44 9.56 -14.07 -38.28
C GLY A 44 10.30 -12.74 -38.19
N ASN A 45 9.90 -11.70 -38.93
CA ASN A 45 10.53 -10.39 -38.87
C ASN A 45 10.07 -9.60 -37.64
N TYR A 46 11.01 -8.94 -36.97
CA TYR A 46 10.71 -8.08 -35.84
C TYR A 46 10.11 -6.74 -36.30
N LEU A 47 8.90 -6.41 -35.82
CA LEU A 47 8.20 -5.16 -36.09
C LEU A 47 8.32 -4.15 -34.93
N SER A 48 9.23 -4.40 -33.99
CA SER A 48 9.32 -3.67 -32.71
C SER A 48 10.07 -2.33 -32.79
N ASN A 49 10.58 -1.92 -33.95
CA ASN A 49 11.48 -0.76 -34.07
C ASN A 49 10.85 0.57 -33.64
N GLU A 50 9.51 0.66 -33.67
CA GLU A 50 8.76 1.88 -33.31
C GLU A 50 8.15 1.79 -31.89
N TYR A 51 8.19 0.63 -31.23
CA TYR A 51 7.61 0.45 -29.90
C TYR A 51 8.65 0.69 -28.81
N LEU A 52 8.70 1.92 -28.30
CA LEU A 52 9.52 2.26 -27.15
C LEU A 52 8.89 1.73 -25.86
N GLY A 53 9.73 1.25 -24.93
CA GLY A 53 9.29 0.83 -23.61
C GLY A 53 8.76 2.01 -22.80
N LYS A 54 7.65 1.82 -22.10
CA LYS A 54 6.97 2.87 -21.34
C LYS A 54 7.21 2.72 -19.84
N PHE A 55 7.66 3.82 -19.24
CA PHE A 55 7.70 4.00 -17.80
C PHE A 55 6.40 4.66 -17.31
N THR A 56 5.68 3.95 -16.46
CA THR A 56 4.50 4.44 -15.74
C THR A 56 4.87 4.67 -14.29
N ASN A 57 4.65 5.88 -13.80
CA ASN A 57 4.89 6.24 -12.40
C ASN A 57 3.56 6.49 -11.70
N ALA A 58 3.47 6.11 -10.44
CA ALA A 58 2.32 6.38 -9.58
C ALA A 58 2.78 6.80 -8.19
N TYR A 59 2.08 7.74 -7.59
CA TYR A 59 2.26 8.12 -6.20
C TYR A 59 0.90 8.29 -5.53
N ASN A 60 0.82 7.91 -4.26
CA ASN A 60 -0.42 7.94 -3.50
C ASN A 60 -0.11 8.27 -2.04
N ILE A 61 -0.94 9.13 -1.45
CA ILE A 61 -0.90 9.46 -0.03
C ILE A 61 -2.27 9.14 0.54
N GLY A 62 -2.28 8.38 1.63
CA GLY A 62 -3.51 7.96 2.28
C GLY A 62 -3.43 7.98 3.79
N TYR A 63 -4.58 7.79 4.40
CA TYR A 63 -4.71 7.61 5.83
C TYR A 63 -5.49 6.33 6.08
N SER A 64 -5.08 5.56 7.07
CA SER A 64 -5.70 4.28 7.42
C SER A 64 -6.19 4.37 8.85
N TYR A 65 -7.45 4.03 9.06
CA TYR A 65 -8.08 3.96 10.37
C TYR A 65 -8.81 2.62 10.53
N LYS A 66 -8.65 1.99 11.69
CA LYS A 66 -9.34 0.74 12.04
C LYS A 66 -10.21 0.99 13.24
N PHE A 67 -11.51 0.79 13.09
CA PHE A 67 -12.48 0.88 14.17
C PHE A 67 -12.45 -0.40 15.02
N ASP A 68 -12.81 -0.25 16.30
CA ASP A 68 -12.79 -1.35 17.26
C ASP A 68 -13.81 -2.46 16.94
N PHE A 69 -14.88 -2.12 16.21
CA PHE A 69 -15.86 -3.08 15.71
C PHE A 69 -15.41 -3.82 14.43
N GLY A 70 -14.14 -3.67 14.03
CA GLY A 70 -13.51 -4.44 12.96
C GLY A 70 -13.57 -3.79 11.57
N LEU A 71 -14.23 -2.65 11.41
CA LEU A 71 -14.23 -1.90 10.15
C LEU A 71 -12.86 -1.26 9.90
N PHE A 72 -12.36 -1.39 8.68
CA PHE A 72 -11.11 -0.79 8.24
C PHE A 72 -11.38 0.16 7.08
N VAL A 73 -10.97 1.43 7.21
CA VAL A 73 -11.17 2.45 6.20
C VAL A 73 -9.83 3.08 5.84
N ARG A 74 -9.60 3.25 4.54
CA ARG A 74 -8.32 3.73 3.99
C ARG A 74 -8.53 4.74 2.85
N PRO A 75 -9.02 5.96 3.13
CA PRO A 75 -9.06 7.01 2.13
C PRO A 75 -7.65 7.30 1.61
N ALA A 76 -7.51 7.46 0.30
CA ALA A 76 -6.24 7.73 -0.34
C ALA A 76 -6.46 8.62 -1.57
N ILE A 77 -5.55 9.56 -1.80
CA ILE A 77 -5.49 10.40 -2.99
C ILE A 77 -4.14 10.21 -3.67
N GLY A 78 -4.16 9.97 -4.98
CA GLY A 78 -2.94 9.69 -5.72
C GLY A 78 -3.09 10.01 -7.19
N MET A 79 -1.95 10.12 -7.86
CA MET A 79 -1.88 10.27 -9.30
C MET A 79 -1.11 9.10 -9.88
N ARG A 80 -1.62 8.60 -11.01
CA ARG A 80 -0.93 7.61 -11.85
C ARG A 80 -0.73 8.22 -13.21
N ASN A 81 0.52 8.37 -13.64
CA ASN A 81 0.84 8.79 -14.98
C ASN A 81 0.77 7.58 -15.92
N THR A 82 -0.42 7.26 -16.41
CA THR A 82 -0.60 6.25 -17.46
C THR A 82 -0.38 6.89 -18.82
N GLY A 83 0.76 6.60 -19.44
CA GLY A 83 1.08 7.08 -20.78
C GLY A 83 0.54 6.16 -21.87
N ALA A 84 -0.47 6.62 -22.62
CA ALA A 84 -0.68 6.17 -23.99
C ALA A 84 0.07 7.13 -24.92
N GLU A 85 1.25 6.74 -25.41
CA GLU A 85 1.79 7.36 -26.63
C GLU A 85 0.85 7.09 -27.79
N MET A 86 0.54 8.17 -28.50
CA MET A 86 -0.03 8.16 -29.85
C MET A 86 1.03 7.55 -30.76
N VAL A 87 0.74 6.36 -31.29
CA VAL A 87 1.51 5.79 -32.41
C VAL A 87 1.17 6.59 -33.65
#